data_AF-A0A1M6ATW4-F1
#
_entry.id   AF-A0A1M6ATW4-F1
#
_cell.length_a   1.000
_cell.length_b   1.000
_cell.length_c   1.000
_cell.angle_alpha   90.00
_cell.angle_beta   90.00
_cell.angle_gamma   90.00
#
_symmetry.space_group_name_H-M   'P 1'
#
loop_
_entity.id
_entity.type
_entity.pdbx_description
1 polymer ?
#
loop_
_entity_poly.entity_id
_entity_poly.type
_entity_poly.pdbx_seq_one_letter_code
_entity_poly.pdbx_strand_id
1 'polypeptide(L)'
;MKTFQTYFKNLFLLLLIGAVYSSCSSEDESVPDEPVIEPLVLDCSIITEAMVLEDRGAGIDYIWPCAVKVRAPLTIEPGVTIAFEQGGGLIIDDYDTRTGALIAVGTADKPITFTGTTSSPGAWNRIYMDSGDLNNKMHHCIIEFAGGTDGSKPALSAINGSKVEVKNTIIRNNKGDGAYITGSANIEGWESNSIIDNQGYPMQIAARKIKFLDGAQSNYANNGTNQIYVNTGSIYNRGFIEDEVGGPIHTWLNPGIPYFIEENIYVVRDRGNEKPGHLKIMEGCQIIFGEEYGIQTESDNTILEIIGTPDQPVKFSGQYGAGSWKGINITASNSMLNKIENTIIADAGQSHWDWFNHSGGLSLGSQTTETITLKATNLHITNSAGCGIVERKIHPDSRITYTNVTFSDNVGTDICDDDD
;
A
#
# COMPACT_ATOMS: atom_id res chain seq x y z
N MET A 1 -31.10 -4.96 -66.64
CA MET A 1 -32.52 -4.94 -66.24
C MET A 1 -32.75 -3.66 -65.44
N LYS A 2 -33.55 -2.74 -66.00
CA LYS A 2 -34.11 -1.46 -65.52
C LYS A 2 -33.68 -0.96 -64.11
N THR A 3 -32.86 0.09 -63.98
CA THR A 3 -33.21 1.53 -63.79
C THR A 3 -34.23 1.84 -62.69
N PHE A 4 -33.86 2.67 -61.70
CA PHE A 4 -34.49 3.98 -61.48
C PHE A 4 -33.58 4.92 -60.64
N GLN A 5 -33.26 6.08 -61.21
CA GLN A 5 -32.65 7.26 -60.57
C GLN A 5 -33.69 7.99 -59.71
N THR A 6 -33.26 8.82 -58.75
CA THR A 6 -33.58 10.28 -58.79
C THR A 6 -32.81 11.08 -57.74
N TYR A 7 -32.19 12.18 -58.20
CA TYR A 7 -31.80 13.36 -57.43
C TYR A 7 -33.04 14.19 -57.10
N PHE A 8 -33.11 14.80 -55.91
CA PHE A 8 -33.88 16.04 -55.72
C PHE A 8 -33.22 16.92 -54.64
N LYS A 9 -32.72 18.08 -55.07
CA LYS A 9 -32.48 19.27 -54.24
C LYS A 9 -33.84 19.78 -53.78
N ASN A 10 -34.02 20.04 -52.48
CA ASN A 10 -35.12 20.89 -52.02
C ASN A 10 -34.65 21.90 -50.97
N LEU A 11 -34.79 23.14 -51.41
CA LEU A 11 -34.87 24.40 -50.69
C LEU A 11 -35.89 24.28 -49.54
N PHE A 12 -35.52 24.66 -48.31
CA PHE A 12 -36.52 24.93 -47.26
C PHE A 12 -36.27 26.28 -46.59
N LEU A 13 -37.38 27.00 -46.54
CA LEU A 13 -37.61 28.39 -46.19
C LEU A 13 -37.52 28.57 -44.67
N LEU A 14 -36.79 29.58 -44.20
CA LEU A 14 -36.81 30.03 -42.79
C LEU A 14 -38.17 30.64 -42.45
N LEU A 15 -38.88 30.03 -41.51
CA LEU A 15 -40.02 30.62 -40.81
C LEU A 15 -39.56 31.02 -39.39
N LEU A 16 -39.36 32.31 -39.19
CA LEU A 16 -39.17 32.94 -37.87
C LEU A 16 -40.51 32.88 -37.12
N ILE A 17 -40.54 32.13 -36.01
CA ILE A 17 -41.59 32.24 -34.99
C ILE A 17 -40.93 32.84 -33.76
N GLY A 18 -41.27 34.10 -33.48
CA GLY A 18 -40.90 34.79 -32.25
C GLY A 18 -41.67 34.22 -31.07
N ALA A 19 -40.97 33.66 -30.09
CA ALA A 19 -41.50 33.36 -28.78
C ALA A 19 -41.19 34.52 -27.84
N VAL A 20 -42.24 35.05 -27.23
CA VAL A 20 -42.21 36.16 -26.28
C VAL A 20 -41.60 35.64 -24.96
N TYR A 21 -40.52 36.26 -24.51
CA TYR A 21 -39.93 35.99 -23.20
C TYR A 21 -40.89 36.49 -22.11
N SER A 22 -41.52 35.55 -21.40
CA SER A 22 -42.08 35.80 -20.07
C SER A 22 -40.92 35.77 -19.08
N SER A 23 -40.50 36.96 -18.64
CA SER A 23 -39.56 37.16 -17.54
C SER A 23 -40.15 36.65 -16.23
N CYS A 24 -39.91 35.39 -15.87
CA CYS A 24 -39.92 34.97 -14.48
C CYS A 24 -38.54 35.30 -13.90
N SER A 25 -38.48 36.29 -13.00
CA SER A 25 -37.33 36.47 -12.12
C SER A 25 -37.19 35.20 -11.30
N SER A 26 -36.13 34.42 -11.55
CA SER A 26 -35.65 33.47 -10.56
C SER A 26 -35.21 34.30 -9.36
N GLU A 27 -36.07 34.39 -8.35
CA GLU A 27 -35.62 34.76 -7.03
C GLU A 27 -34.56 33.72 -6.65
N ASP A 28 -33.30 34.17 -6.56
CA ASP A 28 -32.23 33.46 -5.87
C ASP A 28 -32.71 33.29 -4.43
N GLU A 29 -33.40 32.18 -4.15
CA GLU A 29 -33.48 31.67 -2.78
C GLU A 29 -32.07 31.22 -2.41
N SER A 30 -31.29 32.17 -1.87
CA SER A 30 -30.07 31.87 -1.16
C SER A 30 -30.42 30.85 -0.09
N VAL A 31 -29.95 29.61 -0.24
CA VAL A 31 -29.91 28.64 0.86
C VAL A 31 -29.25 29.38 2.03
N PRO A 32 -29.93 29.55 3.18
CA PRO A 32 -29.31 30.22 4.31
C PRO A 32 -28.03 29.47 4.66
N ASP A 33 -26.88 30.16 4.73
CA ASP A 33 -25.68 29.59 5.33
C ASP A 33 -26.08 29.03 6.69
N GLU A 34 -25.92 27.71 6.88
CA GLU A 34 -26.16 27.10 8.17
C GLU A 34 -25.32 27.85 9.22
N PRO A 35 -25.91 28.29 10.34
CA PRO A 35 -25.21 29.09 11.32
C PRO A 35 -24.01 28.29 11.85
N VAL A 36 -22.79 28.81 11.63
CA VAL A 36 -21.56 28.20 12.14
C VAL A 36 -21.65 28.15 13.66
N ILE A 37 -21.64 26.95 14.21
CA ILE A 37 -21.76 26.71 15.64
C ILE A 37 -20.44 26.96 16.38
N GLU A 38 -20.53 27.37 17.64
CA GLU A 38 -19.35 27.42 18.50
C GLU A 38 -18.87 26.01 18.86
N PRO A 39 -17.58 25.69 18.63
CA PRO A 39 -17.03 24.37 18.95
C PRO A 39 -17.09 24.05 20.44
N LEU A 40 -17.39 22.80 20.79
CA LEU A 40 -17.34 22.33 22.16
C LEU A 40 -15.91 21.89 22.47
N VAL A 41 -15.26 22.56 23.41
CA VAL A 41 -13.95 22.15 23.90
C VAL A 41 -14.15 20.96 24.83
N LEU A 42 -13.60 19.80 24.44
CA LEU A 42 -13.66 18.57 25.20
C LEU A 42 -12.50 18.50 26.19
N ASP A 43 -12.72 17.82 27.31
CA ASP A 43 -11.68 17.63 28.31
C ASP A 43 -10.67 16.54 27.90
N CYS A 44 -9.49 16.60 28.51
CA CYS A 44 -8.36 15.72 28.24
C CYS A 44 -8.36 14.42 29.06
N SER A 45 -9.46 14.10 29.75
CA SER A 45 -9.53 12.87 30.52
C SER A 45 -9.54 11.65 29.60
N ILE A 46 -9.12 10.52 30.15
CA ILE A 46 -9.18 9.25 29.44
C ILE A 46 -10.66 8.88 29.30
N ILE A 47 -11.08 8.54 28.09
CA ILE A 47 -12.43 8.04 27.83
C ILE A 47 -12.49 6.59 28.33
N THR A 48 -13.12 6.39 29.49
CA THR A 48 -13.28 5.08 30.15
C THR A 48 -14.70 4.51 30.05
N GLU A 49 -15.65 5.30 29.55
CA GLU A 49 -17.03 4.90 29.28
C GLU A 49 -17.37 5.20 27.83
N ALA A 50 -18.39 4.51 27.29
CA ALA A 50 -18.80 4.73 25.91
C ALA A 50 -19.19 6.20 25.69
N MET A 51 -18.66 6.78 24.62
CA MET A 51 -18.88 8.18 24.26
C MET A 51 -19.39 8.26 22.82
N VAL A 52 -20.38 9.14 22.58
CA VAL A 52 -20.90 9.44 21.25
C VAL A 52 -20.69 10.93 20.98
N LEU A 53 -20.12 11.24 19.82
CA LEU A 53 -20.01 12.60 19.28
C LEU A 53 -21.00 12.73 18.14
N GLU A 54 -21.93 13.67 18.26
CA GLU A 54 -23.01 13.93 17.30
C GLU A 54 -22.64 15.14 16.42
N ASP A 55 -23.14 15.16 15.18
CA ASP A 55 -23.03 16.32 14.26
C ASP A 55 -23.81 17.50 14.87
N ARG A 56 -23.11 18.58 15.22
CA ARG A 56 -23.69 19.78 15.85
C ARG A 56 -23.97 20.87 14.83
N GLY A 57 -23.61 20.69 13.55
CA GLY A 57 -23.89 21.59 12.44
C GLY A 57 -22.63 22.06 11.69
N ALA A 58 -22.76 23.13 10.92
CA ALA A 58 -21.67 23.63 10.10
C ALA A 58 -20.46 24.09 10.94
N GLY A 59 -19.26 23.68 10.53
CA GLY A 59 -17.99 24.11 11.10
C GLY A 59 -17.30 23.02 11.91
N ILE A 60 -16.61 23.41 12.98
CA ILE A 60 -15.93 22.50 13.90
C ILE A 60 -16.91 22.19 15.04
N ASP A 61 -17.27 20.93 15.21
CA ASP A 61 -18.15 20.49 16.30
C ASP A 61 -17.41 20.43 17.64
N TYR A 62 -16.19 19.90 17.61
CA TYR A 62 -15.42 19.59 18.81
C TYR A 62 -13.96 20.02 18.68
N ILE A 63 -13.41 20.55 19.77
CA ILE A 63 -11.98 20.82 19.89
C ILE A 63 -11.39 19.94 21.00
N TRP A 64 -10.36 19.17 20.67
CA TRP A 64 -9.50 18.54 21.67
C TRP A 64 -8.16 19.28 21.78
N PRO A 65 -7.85 19.89 22.95
CA PRO A 65 -6.61 20.64 23.12
C PRO A 65 -5.38 19.75 23.36
N CYS A 66 -5.54 18.42 23.32
CA CYS A 66 -4.57 17.46 23.84
C CYS A 66 -4.70 16.09 23.16
N ALA A 67 -3.72 15.22 23.38
CA ALA A 67 -3.79 13.84 22.96
C ALA A 67 -4.66 13.06 23.95
N VAL A 68 -5.81 12.56 23.48
CA VAL A 68 -6.78 11.87 24.33
C VAL A 68 -6.68 10.36 24.14
N LYS A 69 -6.70 9.66 25.27
CA LYS A 69 -6.72 8.20 25.31
C LYS A 69 -8.16 7.69 25.31
N VAL A 70 -8.42 6.73 24.45
CA VAL A 70 -9.73 6.09 24.27
C VAL A 70 -9.62 4.64 24.71
N ARG A 71 -10.21 4.31 25.87
CA ARG A 71 -10.21 2.97 26.49
C ARG A 71 -11.60 2.33 26.54
N ALA A 72 -12.59 2.99 25.98
CA ALA A 72 -13.95 2.52 25.78
C ALA A 72 -14.41 2.90 24.35
N PRO A 73 -15.56 2.41 23.86
CA PRO A 73 -16.05 2.74 22.53
C PRO A 73 -16.29 4.25 22.36
N LEU A 74 -15.56 4.88 21.43
CA LEU A 74 -15.80 6.23 20.95
C LEU A 74 -16.50 6.14 19.59
N THR A 75 -17.78 6.50 19.55
CA THR A 75 -18.56 6.59 18.32
C THR A 75 -18.60 8.03 17.84
N ILE A 76 -18.29 8.24 16.57
CA ILE A 76 -18.35 9.54 15.92
C ILE A 76 -19.36 9.44 14.80
N GLU A 77 -20.44 10.22 14.89
CA GLU A 77 -21.53 10.17 13.91
C GLU A 77 -21.15 10.85 12.58
N PRO A 78 -21.80 10.49 11.45
CA PRO A 78 -21.54 11.12 10.16
C PRO A 78 -21.68 12.64 10.19
N GLY A 79 -20.73 13.34 9.56
CA GLY A 79 -20.73 14.81 9.45
C GLY A 79 -19.89 15.51 10.51
N VAL A 80 -19.52 14.82 11.59
CA VAL A 80 -18.73 15.41 12.67
C VAL A 80 -17.35 15.86 12.20
N THR A 81 -16.99 17.08 12.56
CA THR A 81 -15.67 17.69 12.39
C THR A 81 -15.01 17.93 13.74
N ILE A 82 -13.88 17.28 13.97
CA ILE A 82 -13.07 17.38 15.19
C ILE A 82 -11.77 18.09 14.85
N ALA A 83 -11.49 19.19 15.54
CA ALA A 83 -10.21 19.89 15.46
C ALA A 83 -9.34 19.59 16.68
N PHE A 84 -8.04 19.41 16.44
CA PHE A 84 -7.04 19.22 17.49
C PHE A 84 -6.12 20.43 17.58
N GLU A 85 -5.78 20.85 18.81
CA GLU A 85 -4.71 21.84 19.00
C GLU A 85 -3.32 21.20 18.85
N GLN A 86 -2.27 22.03 18.93
CA GLN A 86 -0.89 21.58 18.85
C GLN A 86 -0.58 20.51 19.89
N GLY A 87 -0.09 19.36 19.42
CA GLY A 87 0.17 18.20 20.27
C GLY A 87 -1.07 17.33 20.54
N GLY A 88 -2.25 17.73 20.05
CA GLY A 88 -3.49 16.99 20.14
C GLY A 88 -3.56 15.77 19.22
N GLY A 89 -4.50 14.87 19.48
CA GLY A 89 -4.74 13.67 18.68
C GLY A 89 -5.50 12.59 19.44
N LEU A 90 -5.65 11.42 18.82
CA LEU A 90 -6.33 10.28 19.43
C LEU A 90 -5.34 9.13 19.64
N ILE A 91 -5.44 8.50 20.80
CA ILE A 91 -4.71 7.28 21.18
C ILE A 91 -5.76 6.24 21.52
N ILE A 92 -6.04 5.33 20.59
CA ILE A 92 -6.98 4.23 20.80
C ILE A 92 -6.18 3.09 21.40
N ASP A 93 -6.24 2.92 22.72
CA ASP A 93 -5.49 1.88 23.44
C ASP A 93 -6.42 0.95 24.22
N ASP A 94 -6.16 -0.35 24.16
CA ASP A 94 -6.97 -1.39 24.83
C ASP A 94 -6.21 -2.15 25.92
N TYR A 95 -5.00 -1.69 26.26
CA TYR A 95 -4.01 -2.37 27.11
C TYR A 95 -4.59 -2.91 28.44
N ASP A 96 -5.44 -2.14 29.12
CA ASP A 96 -6.02 -2.52 30.41
C ASP A 96 -7.47 -3.01 30.33
N THR A 97 -8.21 -2.56 29.31
CA THR A 97 -9.68 -2.71 29.27
C THR A 97 -10.16 -3.69 28.21
N ARG A 98 -9.37 -3.91 27.15
CA ARG A 98 -9.76 -4.65 25.92
C ARG A 98 -11.03 -4.09 25.25
N THR A 99 -11.31 -2.79 25.43
CA THR A 99 -12.55 -2.14 24.93
C THR A 99 -12.33 -0.78 24.28
N GLY A 100 -11.09 -0.30 24.19
CA GLY A 100 -10.80 0.95 23.45
C GLY A 100 -11.12 0.76 21.98
N ALA A 101 -12.05 1.52 21.43
CA ALA A 101 -12.43 1.40 20.02
C ALA A 101 -12.79 2.76 19.42
N LEU A 102 -12.45 2.96 18.14
CA LEU A 102 -12.86 4.11 17.36
C LEU A 102 -13.87 3.67 16.29
N ILE A 103 -15.12 4.08 16.42
CA ILE A 103 -16.19 3.80 15.47
C ILE A 103 -16.50 5.10 14.73
N ALA A 104 -15.79 5.36 13.63
CA ALA A 104 -15.97 6.52 12.77
C ALA A 104 -16.46 6.05 11.40
N VAL A 105 -17.78 5.99 11.23
CA VAL A 105 -18.42 5.52 10.00
C VAL A 105 -19.26 6.64 9.42
N GLY A 106 -18.63 7.49 8.61
CA GLY A 106 -19.30 8.56 7.87
C GLY A 106 -19.99 8.06 6.60
N THR A 107 -20.45 9.00 5.78
CA THR A 107 -20.97 8.72 4.43
C THR A 107 -20.27 9.61 3.40
N ALA A 108 -20.46 9.32 2.11
CA ALA A 108 -19.93 10.16 1.04
C ALA A 108 -20.42 11.63 1.12
N ASP A 109 -21.68 11.82 1.55
CA ASP A 109 -22.29 13.15 1.69
C ASP A 109 -21.97 13.82 3.03
N LYS A 110 -21.68 13.02 4.07
CA LYS A 110 -21.37 13.46 5.43
C LYS A 110 -20.10 12.77 5.94
N PRO A 111 -18.92 13.13 5.41
CA PRO A 111 -17.67 12.56 5.89
C PRO A 111 -17.38 13.01 7.33
N ILE A 112 -16.66 12.18 8.08
CA ILE A 112 -16.13 12.55 9.40
C ILE A 112 -14.75 13.17 9.21
N THR A 113 -14.52 14.37 9.75
CA THR A 113 -13.26 15.11 9.54
C THR A 113 -12.44 15.22 10.82
N PHE A 114 -11.18 14.78 10.76
CA PHE A 114 -10.16 14.97 11.78
C PHE A 114 -9.13 15.99 11.26
N THR A 115 -9.08 17.17 11.88
CA THR A 115 -8.27 18.31 11.40
C THR A 115 -7.55 19.02 12.54
N GLY A 116 -6.72 20.01 12.23
CA GLY A 116 -6.10 20.90 13.21
C GLY A 116 -6.96 22.14 13.46
N THR A 117 -6.77 22.82 14.60
CA THR A 117 -7.32 24.19 14.80
C THR A 117 -6.70 25.22 13.85
N THR A 118 -5.62 24.84 13.18
CA THR A 118 -5.05 25.57 12.05
C THR A 118 -4.92 24.64 10.85
N SER A 119 -5.21 25.14 9.65
CA SER A 119 -5.10 24.39 8.39
C SER A 119 -3.65 24.37 7.87
N SER A 120 -2.72 23.94 8.71
CA SER A 120 -1.28 23.88 8.41
C SER A 120 -0.75 22.48 8.70
N PRO A 121 0.00 21.85 7.77
CA PRO A 121 0.58 20.53 8.01
C PRO A 121 1.36 20.48 9.33
N GLY A 122 1.04 19.51 10.20
CA GLY A 122 1.65 19.36 11.52
C GLY A 122 0.99 20.18 12.63
N ALA A 123 -0.22 20.70 12.39
CA ALA A 123 -1.04 21.41 13.37
C ALA A 123 -1.40 20.54 14.59
N TRP A 124 -1.49 19.22 14.39
CA TRP A 124 -1.74 18.25 15.45
C TRP A 124 -0.93 16.97 15.21
N ASN A 125 -0.97 16.04 16.17
CA ASN A 125 -0.12 14.86 16.12
C ASN A 125 -0.62 13.81 15.11
N ARG A 126 -1.56 12.96 15.52
CA ARG A 126 -2.01 11.78 14.75
C ARG A 126 -3.19 11.07 15.39
N ILE A 127 -3.78 10.13 14.65
CA ILE A 127 -4.58 9.04 15.20
C ILE A 127 -3.66 7.82 15.37
N TYR A 128 -3.58 7.32 16.60
CA TYR A 128 -2.71 6.21 16.98
C TYR A 128 -3.55 5.01 17.41
N MET A 129 -3.62 4.00 16.54
CA MET A 129 -4.33 2.76 16.77
C MET A 129 -3.40 1.74 17.44
N ASP A 130 -3.70 1.44 18.70
CA ASP A 130 -3.03 0.49 19.59
C ASP A 130 -4.10 -0.37 20.30
N SER A 131 -5.12 -0.77 19.55
CA SER A 131 -6.27 -1.55 20.02
C SER A 131 -6.61 -2.67 19.05
N GLY A 132 -6.79 -3.89 19.58
CA GLY A 132 -7.16 -5.08 18.83
C GLY A 132 -8.67 -5.27 18.64
N ASP A 133 -9.49 -4.29 19.04
CA ASP A 133 -10.95 -4.34 18.92
C ASP A 133 -11.40 -4.35 17.45
N LEU A 134 -12.38 -5.18 17.10
CA LEU A 134 -12.90 -5.32 15.74
C LEU A 134 -13.88 -4.19 15.35
N ASN A 135 -14.30 -3.37 16.31
CA ASN A 135 -15.15 -2.21 16.07
C ASN A 135 -14.36 -0.98 15.58
N ASN A 136 -13.03 -1.05 15.55
CA ASN A 136 -12.18 -0.01 14.98
C ASN A 136 -12.45 0.15 13.47
N LYS A 137 -13.17 1.22 13.11
CA LYS A 137 -13.61 1.50 11.75
C LYS A 137 -13.42 2.96 11.43
N MET A 138 -12.82 3.23 10.28
CA MET A 138 -12.67 4.55 9.69
C MET A 138 -13.20 4.50 8.25
N HIS A 139 -14.48 4.76 8.08
CA HIS A 139 -15.15 4.76 6.78
C HIS A 139 -15.58 6.17 6.41
N HIS A 140 -15.34 6.60 5.17
CA HIS A 140 -15.68 7.97 4.71
C HIS A 140 -15.16 9.04 5.67
N CYS A 141 -13.90 8.90 6.09
CA CYS A 141 -13.24 9.87 6.96
C CYS A 141 -12.31 10.78 6.15
N ILE A 142 -11.94 11.92 6.72
CA ILE A 142 -10.89 12.81 6.25
C ILE A 142 -9.91 13.02 7.40
N ILE A 143 -8.63 12.71 7.19
CA ILE A 143 -7.53 13.01 8.13
C ILE A 143 -6.62 14.03 7.46
N GLU A 144 -6.54 15.23 8.02
CA GLU A 144 -5.74 16.31 7.43
C GLU A 144 -4.99 17.19 8.43
N PHE A 145 -3.89 17.77 7.96
CA PHE A 145 -3.02 18.68 8.71
C PHE A 145 -2.35 18.07 9.96
N ALA A 146 -2.30 16.75 10.05
CA ALA A 146 -1.60 15.99 11.09
C ALA A 146 -0.08 15.96 10.85
N GLY A 147 0.63 15.21 11.68
CA GLY A 147 2.03 14.85 11.50
C GLY A 147 2.99 15.38 12.57
N GLY A 148 2.47 16.09 13.57
CA GLY A 148 3.25 16.77 14.60
C GLY A 148 4.08 17.92 14.04
N THR A 149 4.58 18.80 14.91
CA THR A 149 5.27 20.03 14.49
C THR A 149 6.55 19.78 13.71
N ASP A 150 7.22 18.65 13.91
CA ASP A 150 8.46 18.28 13.22
C ASP A 150 8.25 17.33 12.02
N GLY A 151 7.02 16.87 11.78
CA GLY A 151 6.72 15.87 10.74
C GLY A 151 7.14 14.44 11.10
N SER A 152 7.58 14.20 12.35
CA SER A 152 8.05 12.87 12.79
C SER A 152 6.93 11.84 12.97
N LYS A 153 5.67 12.25 12.84
CA LYS A 153 4.52 11.38 13.05
C LYS A 153 3.78 11.15 11.74
N PRO A 154 3.35 9.92 11.46
CA PRO A 154 2.37 9.66 10.41
C PRO A 154 0.99 10.17 10.87
N ALA A 155 0.08 10.47 9.94
CA ALA A 155 -1.27 10.91 10.27
C ALA A 155 -2.11 9.79 10.93
N LEU A 156 -1.98 8.56 10.42
CA LEU A 156 -2.56 7.34 10.97
C LEU A 156 -1.46 6.33 11.32
N SER A 157 -1.47 5.81 12.55
CA SER A 157 -0.61 4.67 12.93
C SER A 157 -1.45 3.46 13.27
N ALA A 158 -1.10 2.28 12.74
CA ALA A 158 -1.62 0.99 13.19
C ALA A 158 -0.45 0.14 13.68
N ILE A 159 -0.43 -0.14 14.99
CA ILE A 159 0.72 -0.75 15.65
C ILE A 159 0.31 -1.91 16.60
N ASN A 160 1.28 -2.61 17.19
CA ASN A 160 1.08 -3.49 18.37
C ASN A 160 -0.07 -4.53 18.29
N GLY A 161 -0.40 -5.05 17.11
CA GLY A 161 -1.52 -6.00 16.97
C GLY A 161 -2.89 -5.34 16.86
N SER A 162 -2.92 -4.01 16.70
CA SER A 162 -4.14 -3.27 16.44
C SER A 162 -4.87 -3.79 15.21
N LYS A 163 -6.18 -3.60 15.20
CA LYS A 163 -7.05 -3.94 14.07
C LYS A 163 -7.82 -2.70 13.68
N VAL A 164 -7.89 -2.39 12.39
CA VAL A 164 -8.69 -1.26 11.89
C VAL A 164 -9.11 -1.49 10.44
N GLU A 165 -10.41 -1.32 10.17
CA GLU A 165 -10.90 -1.18 8.79
C GLU A 165 -10.78 0.28 8.35
N VAL A 166 -10.21 0.54 7.18
CA VAL A 166 -10.05 1.89 6.62
C VAL A 166 -10.59 1.90 5.19
N LYS A 167 -11.77 2.50 5.00
CA LYS A 167 -12.49 2.44 3.72
C LYS A 167 -12.92 3.82 3.24
N ASN A 168 -12.81 4.09 1.95
CA ASN A 168 -13.27 5.35 1.34
C ASN A 168 -12.77 6.61 2.07
N THR A 169 -11.56 6.54 2.64
CA THR A 169 -11.02 7.57 3.53
C THR A 169 -9.94 8.38 2.82
N ILE A 170 -9.92 9.69 3.10
CA ILE A 170 -8.93 10.62 2.56
C ILE A 170 -7.91 10.94 3.66
N ILE A 171 -6.62 10.74 3.38
CA ILE A 171 -5.50 11.11 4.24
C ILE A 171 -4.63 12.10 3.48
N ARG A 172 -4.71 13.40 3.84
CA ARG A 172 -4.10 14.46 3.03
C ARG A 172 -3.46 15.60 3.78
N ASN A 173 -2.57 16.35 3.12
CA ASN A 173 -1.98 17.59 3.64
C ASN A 173 -1.30 17.41 5.01
N ASN A 174 -0.79 16.21 5.30
CA ASN A 174 -0.10 15.91 6.55
C ASN A 174 1.40 16.22 6.42
N LYS A 175 2.05 16.56 7.55
CA LYS A 175 3.47 16.91 7.57
C LYS A 175 4.41 15.70 7.52
N GLY A 176 3.98 14.57 8.08
CA GLY A 176 4.70 13.30 7.97
C GLY A 176 4.08 12.42 6.90
N ASP A 177 4.27 11.11 7.06
CA ASP A 177 3.66 10.10 6.20
C ASP A 177 2.13 10.06 6.38
N GLY A 178 1.41 9.59 5.36
CA GLY A 178 -0.04 9.38 5.48
C GLY A 178 -0.37 8.30 6.51
N ALA A 179 0.21 7.10 6.36
CA ALA A 179 -0.02 5.98 7.26
C ALA A 179 1.27 5.23 7.62
N TYR A 180 1.32 4.68 8.83
CA TYR A 180 2.37 3.78 9.31
C TYR A 180 1.77 2.47 9.84
N ILE A 181 2.08 1.35 9.19
CA ILE A 181 1.48 0.04 9.47
C ILE A 181 2.56 -0.97 9.86
N THR A 182 2.58 -1.41 11.12
CA THR A 182 3.60 -2.35 11.60
C THR A 182 3.31 -3.80 11.20
N GLY A 183 4.33 -4.66 11.29
CA GLY A 183 4.21 -6.09 11.03
C GLY A 183 3.25 -6.85 11.95
N SER A 184 2.80 -6.29 13.08
CA SER A 184 1.80 -6.92 13.96
C SER A 184 0.37 -6.42 13.71
N ALA A 185 0.17 -5.23 13.14
CA ALA A 185 -1.15 -4.66 12.90
C ALA A 185 -1.98 -5.47 11.87
N ASN A 186 -3.30 -5.35 11.93
CA ASN A 186 -4.23 -5.90 10.94
C ASN A 186 -5.03 -4.74 10.31
N ILE A 187 -4.95 -4.66 9.00
CA ILE A 187 -5.63 -3.67 8.17
C ILE A 187 -6.52 -4.34 7.12
N GLU A 188 -7.04 -5.53 7.43
CA GLU A 188 -8.08 -6.15 6.62
C GLU A 188 -9.25 -5.17 6.48
N GLY A 189 -9.62 -4.88 5.23
CA GLY A 189 -10.54 -3.78 4.93
C GLY A 189 -9.88 -2.44 4.64
N TRP A 190 -8.63 -2.42 4.14
CA TRP A 190 -8.06 -1.25 3.46
C TRP A 190 -8.62 -1.14 2.03
N GLU A 191 -9.58 -0.25 1.81
CA GLU A 191 -10.35 -0.22 0.54
C GLU A 191 -10.67 1.20 0.06
N SER A 192 -10.42 1.48 -1.22
CA SER A 192 -10.82 2.71 -1.93
C SER A 192 -10.37 4.00 -1.24
N ASN A 193 -9.16 4.02 -0.68
CA ASN A 193 -8.64 5.15 0.06
C ASN A 193 -7.90 6.15 -0.85
N SER A 194 -7.83 7.42 -0.45
CA SER A 194 -7.03 8.45 -1.13
C SER A 194 -5.98 9.02 -0.20
N ILE A 195 -4.71 8.73 -0.46
CA ILE A 195 -3.59 9.14 0.37
C ILE A 195 -2.71 10.08 -0.45
N ILE A 196 -2.97 11.38 -0.29
CA ILE A 196 -2.53 12.40 -1.24
C ILE A 196 -1.94 13.63 -0.57
N ASP A 197 -1.03 14.33 -1.25
CA ASP A 197 -0.51 15.63 -0.79
C ASP A 197 0.12 15.62 0.63
N ASN A 198 0.57 14.46 1.11
CA ASN A 198 1.32 14.36 2.36
C ASN A 198 2.80 14.71 2.09
N GLN A 199 3.46 15.42 3.01
CA GLN A 199 4.86 15.83 2.80
C GLN A 199 5.85 14.66 2.90
N GLY A 200 5.47 13.55 3.54
CA GLY A 200 6.24 12.31 3.59
C GLY A 200 5.87 11.31 2.49
N TYR A 201 5.99 10.02 2.81
CA TYR A 201 5.44 8.93 1.99
C TYR A 201 3.92 8.86 2.13
N PRO A 202 3.19 8.36 1.13
CA PRO A 202 1.80 7.99 1.33
C PRO A 202 1.65 6.99 2.49
N MET A 203 2.51 5.98 2.51
CA MET A 203 2.45 4.91 3.49
C MET A 203 3.84 4.35 3.73
N GLN A 204 4.13 4.11 5.00
CA GLN A 204 5.19 3.22 5.45
C GLN A 204 4.55 1.93 6.02
N ILE A 205 4.94 0.77 5.51
CA ILE A 205 4.27 -0.52 5.81
C ILE A 205 5.27 -1.67 5.90
N ALA A 206 4.99 -2.66 6.73
CA ALA A 206 5.76 -3.91 6.73
C ALA A 206 5.36 -4.77 5.52
N ALA A 207 6.33 -5.38 4.83
CA ALA A 207 6.06 -6.21 3.64
C ALA A 207 4.95 -7.25 3.86
N ARG A 208 4.91 -7.88 5.04
CA ARG A 208 3.91 -8.90 5.41
C ARG A 208 2.46 -8.38 5.49
N LYS A 209 2.25 -7.07 5.40
CA LYS A 209 0.92 -6.42 5.41
C LYS A 209 0.47 -5.95 4.03
N ILE A 210 1.33 -5.98 3.02
CA ILE A 210 0.99 -5.54 1.65
C ILE A 210 -0.18 -6.34 1.06
N LYS A 211 -0.33 -7.62 1.42
CA LYS A 211 -1.46 -8.47 1.00
C LYS A 211 -2.86 -7.91 1.30
N PHE A 212 -2.97 -6.94 2.21
CA PHE A 212 -4.24 -6.31 2.55
C PHE A 212 -4.54 -5.04 1.73
N LEU A 213 -3.59 -4.56 0.93
CA LEU A 213 -3.81 -3.44 0.03
C LEU A 213 -4.63 -3.89 -1.19
N ASP A 214 -5.41 -2.97 -1.74
CA ASP A 214 -6.42 -3.20 -2.76
C ASP A 214 -5.95 -2.82 -4.19
N GLY A 215 -4.64 -2.68 -4.37
CA GLY A 215 -4.04 -2.31 -5.65
C GLY A 215 -4.50 -0.93 -6.11
N ALA A 216 -4.97 -0.84 -7.35
CA ALA A 216 -5.36 0.43 -7.98
C ALA A 216 -6.73 0.98 -7.53
N GLN A 217 -7.40 0.34 -6.56
CA GLN A 217 -8.64 0.88 -5.97
C GLN A 217 -8.35 2.04 -5.01
N SER A 218 -7.23 1.98 -4.28
CA SER A 218 -6.70 3.14 -3.55
C SER A 218 -5.83 4.02 -4.45
N ASN A 219 -5.86 5.33 -4.19
CA ASN A 219 -5.08 6.33 -4.88
C ASN A 219 -3.95 6.87 -4.00
N TYR A 220 -2.74 6.89 -4.53
CA TYR A 220 -1.53 7.40 -3.87
C TYR A 220 -0.87 8.43 -4.79
N ALA A 221 -1.05 9.72 -4.50
CA ALA A 221 -0.67 10.78 -5.45
C ALA A 221 -0.09 12.02 -4.76
N ASN A 222 0.86 12.68 -5.41
CA ASN A 222 1.41 13.99 -5.00
C ASN A 222 1.99 14.03 -3.58
N ASN A 223 2.34 12.88 -3.01
CA ASN A 223 3.07 12.85 -1.74
C ASN A 223 4.53 13.26 -1.97
N GLY A 224 5.21 13.75 -0.94
CA GLY A 224 6.59 14.22 -1.02
C GLY A 224 7.54 13.18 -1.62
N THR A 225 7.34 11.92 -1.25
CA THR A 225 7.87 10.76 -2.00
C THR A 225 6.72 9.85 -2.39
N ASN A 226 6.37 9.82 -3.68
CA ASN A 226 5.20 9.09 -4.17
C ASN A 226 5.50 7.61 -4.46
N GLN A 227 5.93 6.88 -3.43
CA GLN A 227 6.22 5.46 -3.40
C GLN A 227 5.67 4.87 -2.09
N ILE A 228 5.22 3.61 -2.09
CA ILE A 228 4.89 2.92 -0.83
C ILE A 228 6.21 2.47 -0.19
N TYR A 229 6.54 3.01 0.97
CA TYR A 229 7.77 2.69 1.68
C TYR A 229 7.62 1.42 2.50
N VAL A 230 8.37 0.39 2.15
CA VAL A 230 8.29 -0.95 2.73
C VAL A 230 9.48 -1.18 3.65
N ASN A 231 9.31 -0.76 4.91
CA ASN A 231 10.24 -0.92 6.01
C ASN A 231 9.54 -0.43 7.29
N THR A 232 9.59 -1.16 8.41
CA THR A 232 9.07 -0.65 9.70
C THR A 232 10.12 -0.61 10.81
N GLY A 233 11.40 -0.67 10.45
CA GLY A 233 12.53 -0.64 11.38
C GLY A 233 12.58 -1.79 12.40
N SER A 234 11.68 -2.77 12.28
CA SER A 234 11.60 -3.89 13.21
C SER A 234 12.84 -4.77 13.03
N ILE A 235 13.49 -5.15 14.12
CA ILE A 235 14.57 -6.14 14.05
C ILE A 235 14.05 -7.58 14.03
N TYR A 236 12.76 -7.76 14.36
CA TYR A 236 12.06 -9.03 14.38
C TYR A 236 11.05 -9.06 13.22
N ASN A 237 11.07 -10.11 12.38
CA ASN A 237 10.10 -10.34 11.29
C ASN A 237 10.13 -9.33 10.10
N ARG A 238 11.33 -8.95 9.63
CA ARG A 238 11.68 -7.94 8.60
C ARG A 238 11.17 -8.17 7.15
N GLY A 239 10.05 -8.86 6.96
CA GLY A 239 9.57 -9.23 5.62
C GLY A 239 9.39 -10.73 5.42
N PHE A 240 9.16 -11.45 6.51
CA PHE A 240 8.76 -12.86 6.45
C PHE A 240 7.36 -12.97 5.84
N ILE A 241 7.30 -13.63 4.69
CA ILE A 241 6.08 -14.01 3.99
C ILE A 241 5.80 -15.47 4.34
N GLU A 242 4.93 -15.65 5.33
CA GLU A 242 4.46 -16.92 5.86
C GLU A 242 2.99 -17.09 5.45
N ASP A 243 2.56 -18.32 5.09
CA ASP A 243 1.14 -18.58 4.84
C ASP A 243 0.36 -18.72 6.15
N GLU A 244 -0.68 -17.93 6.31
CA GLU A 244 -1.54 -17.96 7.50
C GLU A 244 -2.59 -19.08 7.35
N VAL A 245 -2.91 -19.77 8.44
CA VAL A 245 -3.99 -20.78 8.41
C VAL A 245 -5.32 -20.09 8.14
N GLY A 246 -5.89 -20.34 6.95
CA GLY A 246 -7.15 -19.73 6.52
C GLY A 246 -7.02 -18.29 6.02
N GLY A 247 -5.81 -17.75 5.92
CA GLY A 247 -5.55 -16.44 5.36
C GLY A 247 -5.50 -16.45 3.81
N PRO A 248 -5.59 -15.28 3.17
CA PRO A 248 -5.41 -15.17 1.73
C PRO A 248 -3.94 -15.40 1.35
N ILE A 249 -3.71 -15.85 0.11
CA ILE A 249 -2.38 -15.88 -0.51
C ILE A 249 -1.78 -14.47 -0.44
N HIS A 250 -0.50 -14.37 -0.05
CA HIS A 250 0.19 -13.10 0.03
C HIS A 250 0.44 -12.51 -1.36
N THR A 251 -0.50 -11.67 -1.82
CA THR A 251 -0.51 -11.13 -3.19
C THR A 251 -0.22 -9.64 -3.17
N TRP A 252 0.79 -9.21 -3.94
CA TRP A 252 1.09 -7.80 -4.18
C TRP A 252 0.40 -7.38 -5.48
N LEU A 253 -0.52 -6.42 -5.36
CA LEU A 253 -1.25 -5.82 -6.47
C LEU A 253 -0.63 -4.47 -6.82
N ASN A 254 -0.58 -4.09 -8.09
CA ASN A 254 -0.05 -2.79 -8.49
C ASN A 254 -0.89 -1.64 -7.89
N PRO A 255 -0.33 -0.77 -7.02
CA PRO A 255 -1.06 0.33 -6.41
C PRO A 255 -1.03 1.62 -7.26
N GLY A 256 -0.52 1.54 -8.50
CA GLY A 256 -0.33 2.69 -9.40
C GLY A 256 0.95 3.49 -9.16
N ILE A 257 1.67 3.19 -8.07
CA ILE A 257 2.99 3.75 -7.72
C ILE A 257 3.98 2.65 -7.33
N PRO A 258 5.30 2.90 -7.32
CA PRO A 258 6.27 1.89 -6.92
C PRO A 258 6.18 1.51 -5.44
N TYR A 259 6.53 0.26 -5.15
CA TYR A 259 6.97 -0.17 -3.82
C TYR A 259 8.47 0.14 -3.69
N PHE A 260 8.87 0.88 -2.67
CA PHE A 260 10.27 1.10 -2.31
C PHE A 260 10.63 0.25 -1.09
N ILE A 261 11.51 -0.73 -1.27
CA ILE A 261 11.82 -1.76 -0.29
C ILE A 261 13.17 -1.47 0.37
N GLU A 262 13.17 -1.28 1.69
CA GLU A 262 14.38 -1.23 2.51
C GLU A 262 14.37 -2.29 3.63
N GLU A 263 13.85 -3.48 3.28
CA GLU A 263 13.91 -4.68 4.11
C GLU A 263 14.07 -5.95 3.25
N ASN A 264 14.58 -7.04 3.83
CA ASN A 264 14.73 -8.30 3.10
C ASN A 264 13.41 -9.07 3.06
N ILE A 265 12.98 -9.48 1.87
CA ILE A 265 11.76 -10.26 1.72
C ILE A 265 12.11 -11.75 1.79
N TYR A 266 11.63 -12.43 2.82
CA TYR A 266 11.88 -13.85 3.06
C TYR A 266 10.61 -14.65 2.86
N VAL A 267 10.54 -15.43 1.79
CA VAL A 267 9.45 -16.39 1.54
C VAL A 267 9.85 -17.71 2.16
N VAL A 268 9.29 -18.03 3.33
CA VAL A 268 9.71 -19.18 4.13
C VAL A 268 8.51 -19.93 4.67
N ARG A 269 8.72 -21.19 5.06
CA ARG A 269 7.71 -22.00 5.74
C ARG A 269 7.33 -21.38 7.08
N ASP A 270 6.03 -21.29 7.35
CA ASP A 270 5.51 -20.96 8.67
C ASP A 270 5.88 -22.09 9.65
N ARG A 271 6.71 -21.77 10.66
CA ARG A 271 7.16 -22.75 11.66
C ARG A 271 6.04 -23.23 12.58
N GLY A 272 5.00 -22.43 12.80
CA GLY A 272 3.89 -22.77 13.68
C GLY A 272 2.86 -23.69 13.02
N ASN A 273 2.64 -23.50 11.72
CA ASN A 273 1.55 -24.16 10.99
C ASN A 273 2.02 -25.12 9.88
N GLU A 274 3.34 -25.27 9.72
CA GLU A 274 3.99 -26.15 8.75
C GLU A 274 3.67 -25.85 7.27
N LYS A 275 3.06 -24.70 6.99
CA LYS A 275 2.65 -24.30 5.64
C LYS A 275 3.76 -23.58 4.88
N PRO A 276 3.87 -23.80 3.56
CA PRO A 276 4.85 -23.07 2.76
C PRO A 276 4.48 -21.58 2.66
N GLY A 277 5.47 -20.70 2.79
CA GLY A 277 5.31 -19.30 2.40
C GLY A 277 5.00 -19.20 0.91
N HIS A 278 4.07 -18.31 0.55
CA HIS A 278 3.64 -18.10 -0.83
C HIS A 278 3.56 -16.61 -1.12
N LEU A 279 4.52 -16.10 -1.89
CA LEU A 279 4.53 -14.72 -2.40
C LEU A 279 4.10 -14.70 -3.86
N LYS A 280 3.06 -13.92 -4.14
CA LYS A 280 2.57 -13.66 -5.49
C LYS A 280 2.69 -12.17 -5.81
N ILE A 281 3.35 -11.82 -6.90
CA ILE A 281 3.51 -10.43 -7.37
C ILE A 281 2.85 -10.31 -8.74
N MET A 282 1.84 -9.45 -8.82
CA MET A 282 0.99 -9.31 -10.00
C MET A 282 1.50 -8.25 -10.97
N GLU A 283 0.96 -8.30 -12.18
CA GLU A 283 1.29 -7.45 -13.31
C GLU A 283 1.30 -5.94 -12.99
N GLY A 284 2.19 -5.23 -13.67
CA GLY A 284 2.36 -3.78 -13.52
C GLY A 284 3.04 -3.34 -12.23
N CYS A 285 3.26 -4.22 -11.25
CA CYS A 285 4.03 -3.89 -10.05
C CYS A 285 5.43 -3.39 -10.40
N GLN A 286 5.81 -2.26 -9.81
CA GLN A 286 7.17 -1.72 -9.84
C GLN A 286 7.76 -1.83 -8.44
N ILE A 287 8.87 -2.54 -8.31
CA ILE A 287 9.56 -2.80 -7.05
C ILE A 287 10.96 -2.22 -7.17
N ILE A 288 11.27 -1.26 -6.30
CA ILE A 288 12.55 -0.59 -6.20
C ILE A 288 13.18 -1.01 -4.88
N PHE A 289 14.38 -1.57 -4.90
CA PHE A 289 15.12 -1.94 -3.71
C PHE A 289 16.15 -0.88 -3.35
N GLY A 290 16.31 -0.63 -2.05
CA GLY A 290 17.52 -0.02 -1.51
C GLY A 290 18.68 -1.02 -1.45
N GLU A 291 19.84 -0.53 -1.05
CA GLU A 291 21.07 -1.31 -0.90
C GLU A 291 20.93 -2.45 0.13
N GLU A 292 21.63 -3.55 -0.10
CA GLU A 292 21.72 -4.77 0.73
C GLU A 292 20.45 -5.62 0.81
N TYR A 293 19.37 -5.20 0.16
CA TYR A 293 18.08 -5.89 0.19
C TYR A 293 17.82 -6.75 -1.05
N GLY A 294 16.95 -7.74 -0.90
CA GLY A 294 16.47 -8.57 -2.00
C GLY A 294 15.33 -9.49 -1.59
N ILE A 295 14.99 -10.42 -2.48
CA ILE A 295 13.98 -11.45 -2.22
C ILE A 295 14.67 -12.79 -2.10
N GLN A 296 14.39 -13.53 -1.03
CA GLN A 296 14.90 -14.86 -0.78
C GLN A 296 13.75 -15.83 -0.51
N THR A 297 13.63 -16.86 -1.33
CA THR A 297 12.66 -17.95 -1.17
C THR A 297 13.41 -19.19 -0.72
N GLU A 298 13.02 -19.80 0.40
CA GLU A 298 13.80 -20.90 0.99
C GLU A 298 12.98 -22.15 1.33
N SER A 299 13.53 -23.31 0.94
CA SER A 299 13.17 -24.64 1.40
C SER A 299 11.79 -25.17 0.98
N ASP A 300 11.66 -26.49 0.96
CA ASP A 300 10.41 -27.24 0.81
C ASP A 300 9.54 -26.74 -0.37
N ASN A 301 8.22 -26.64 -0.13
CA ASN A 301 7.19 -26.25 -1.07
C ASN A 301 6.93 -24.73 -1.08
N THR A 302 7.88 -23.89 -0.65
CA THR A 302 7.72 -22.42 -0.75
C THR A 302 7.44 -22.01 -2.20
N ILE A 303 6.73 -20.89 -2.37
CA ILE A 303 6.22 -20.49 -3.67
C ILE A 303 6.55 -19.02 -3.94
N LEU A 304 7.27 -18.78 -5.03
CA LEU A 304 7.42 -17.46 -5.63
C LEU A 304 6.74 -17.44 -7.01
N GLU A 305 5.66 -16.67 -7.11
CA GLU A 305 4.95 -16.42 -8.37
C GLU A 305 5.08 -14.94 -8.74
N ILE A 306 5.79 -14.66 -9.83
CA ILE A 306 5.88 -13.33 -10.43
C ILE A 306 5.14 -13.40 -11.77
N ILE A 307 4.01 -12.72 -11.87
CA ILE A 307 3.05 -12.88 -12.98
C ILE A 307 2.76 -11.51 -13.59
N GLY A 308 3.59 -11.11 -14.55
CA GLY A 308 3.34 -9.98 -15.44
C GLY A 308 2.62 -10.38 -16.71
N THR A 309 2.23 -9.37 -17.48
CA THR A 309 1.78 -9.51 -18.88
C THR A 309 2.71 -8.75 -19.83
N PRO A 310 2.66 -9.01 -21.15
CA PRO A 310 3.48 -8.25 -22.11
C PRO A 310 3.26 -6.73 -22.04
N ASP A 311 2.02 -6.30 -21.77
CA ASP A 311 1.67 -4.89 -21.66
C ASP A 311 1.97 -4.30 -20.27
N GLN A 312 1.94 -5.14 -19.23
CA GLN A 312 2.19 -4.76 -17.85
C GLN A 312 3.19 -5.72 -17.18
N PRO A 313 4.47 -5.66 -17.56
CA PRO A 313 5.48 -6.52 -16.95
C PRO A 313 5.68 -6.16 -15.47
N VAL A 314 6.05 -7.14 -14.66
CA VAL A 314 6.57 -6.87 -13.31
C VAL A 314 8.01 -6.37 -13.45
N LYS A 315 8.35 -5.29 -12.75
CA LYS A 315 9.69 -4.68 -12.82
C LYS A 315 10.34 -4.64 -11.45
N PHE A 316 11.54 -5.21 -11.36
CA PHE A 316 12.45 -5.07 -10.23
C PHE A 316 13.62 -4.19 -10.65
N SER A 317 14.02 -3.27 -9.78
CA SER A 317 15.16 -2.36 -10.00
C SER A 317 15.76 -1.97 -8.66
N GLY A 318 16.97 -1.41 -8.69
CA GLY A 318 17.61 -0.85 -7.52
C GLY A 318 17.63 0.68 -7.60
N GLN A 319 17.59 1.33 -6.44
CA GLN A 319 17.43 2.78 -6.33
C GLN A 319 18.55 3.59 -7.02
N TYR A 320 19.76 3.03 -7.08
CA TYR A 320 20.96 3.72 -7.56
C TYR A 320 21.57 3.11 -8.84
N GLY A 321 20.81 2.28 -9.56
CA GLY A 321 21.27 1.62 -10.79
C GLY A 321 22.08 0.35 -10.51
N ALA A 322 22.93 -0.06 -11.44
CA ALA A 322 23.64 -1.34 -11.41
C ALA A 322 24.25 -1.69 -10.05
N GLY A 323 23.87 -2.85 -9.50
CA GLY A 323 24.40 -3.34 -8.23
C GLY A 323 23.91 -2.58 -7.01
N SER A 324 22.73 -1.94 -7.06
CA SER A 324 22.16 -1.25 -5.88
C SER A 324 21.20 -2.11 -5.07
N TRP A 325 21.07 -3.40 -5.40
CA TRP A 325 20.36 -4.40 -4.59
C TRP A 325 20.87 -5.82 -4.88
N LYS A 326 20.55 -6.78 -4.01
CA LYS A 326 21.11 -8.15 -4.08
C LYS A 326 20.55 -9.01 -5.21
N GLY A 327 19.32 -8.75 -5.65
CA GLY A 327 18.62 -9.59 -6.63
C GLY A 327 17.57 -10.50 -6.00
N ILE A 328 17.22 -11.57 -6.72
CA ILE A 328 16.26 -12.59 -6.29
C ILE A 328 17.01 -13.91 -6.08
N ASN A 329 16.79 -14.58 -4.95
CA ASN A 329 17.36 -15.87 -4.62
C ASN A 329 16.26 -16.91 -4.39
N ILE A 330 16.36 -18.06 -5.05
CA ILE A 330 15.49 -19.21 -4.85
C ILE A 330 16.35 -20.39 -4.39
N THR A 331 16.25 -20.70 -3.10
CA THR A 331 17.07 -21.71 -2.42
C THR A 331 16.24 -22.92 -2.05
N ALA A 332 16.54 -24.09 -2.64
CA ALA A 332 15.90 -25.37 -2.28
C ALA A 332 14.35 -25.34 -2.28
N SER A 333 13.75 -24.53 -3.16
CA SER A 333 12.30 -24.41 -3.32
C SER A 333 11.84 -25.29 -4.50
N ASN A 334 11.11 -26.36 -4.20
CA ASN A 334 10.80 -27.41 -5.18
C ASN A 334 9.34 -27.40 -5.66
N SER A 335 8.55 -26.39 -5.26
CA SER A 335 7.15 -26.25 -5.68
C SER A 335 7.01 -26.08 -7.19
N MET A 336 6.11 -26.87 -7.80
CA MET A 336 5.75 -26.75 -9.22
C MET A 336 5.04 -25.43 -9.58
N LEU A 337 4.68 -24.63 -8.57
CA LEU A 337 4.04 -23.32 -8.75
C LEU A 337 5.06 -22.19 -8.92
N ASN A 338 6.34 -22.41 -8.63
CA ASN A 338 7.38 -21.40 -8.81
C ASN A 338 7.45 -20.94 -10.27
N LYS A 339 7.22 -19.63 -10.47
CA LYS A 339 7.01 -19.07 -11.79
C LYS A 339 7.46 -17.62 -11.87
N ILE A 340 8.15 -17.27 -12.96
CA ILE A 340 8.47 -15.90 -13.35
C ILE A 340 7.99 -15.70 -14.78
N GLU A 341 7.06 -14.77 -15.00
CA GLU A 341 6.44 -14.55 -16.30
C GLU A 341 6.33 -13.05 -16.63
N ASN A 342 6.80 -12.64 -17.81
CA ASN A 342 6.84 -11.25 -18.29
C ASN A 342 7.42 -10.29 -17.24
N THR A 343 8.70 -10.49 -16.94
CA THR A 343 9.38 -9.81 -15.83
C THR A 343 10.66 -9.15 -16.31
N ILE A 344 10.96 -7.98 -15.77
CA ILE A 344 12.25 -7.31 -15.91
C ILE A 344 12.94 -7.30 -14.54
N ILE A 345 14.15 -7.85 -14.47
CA ILE A 345 15.05 -7.73 -13.32
C ILE A 345 16.19 -6.81 -13.73
N ALA A 346 16.21 -5.59 -13.23
CA ALA A 346 17.24 -4.61 -13.50
C ALA A 346 18.11 -4.36 -12.26
N ASP A 347 19.34 -3.88 -12.46
CA ASP A 347 20.15 -3.19 -11.44
C ASP A 347 20.61 -4.05 -10.24
N ALA A 348 20.45 -5.37 -10.32
CA ALA A 348 20.76 -6.31 -9.26
C ALA A 348 22.26 -6.65 -9.18
N GLY A 349 22.63 -7.58 -8.29
CA GLY A 349 23.98 -8.13 -8.22
C GLY A 349 24.97 -7.31 -7.39
N GLN A 350 24.48 -6.53 -6.43
CA GLN A 350 25.33 -5.78 -5.48
C GLN A 350 26.33 -6.67 -4.75
N SER A 351 25.85 -7.80 -4.24
CA SER A 351 26.61 -8.81 -3.52
C SER A 351 26.01 -10.18 -3.80
N HIS A 352 26.81 -11.23 -3.62
CA HIS A 352 26.32 -12.59 -3.76
C HIS A 352 25.44 -12.97 -2.56
N TRP A 353 24.56 -13.95 -2.76
CA TRP A 353 23.81 -14.55 -1.67
C TRP A 353 24.69 -15.48 -0.84
N ASP A 354 24.26 -15.82 0.36
CA ASP A 354 24.96 -16.79 1.19
C ASP A 354 25.13 -18.10 0.41
N TRP A 355 26.33 -18.67 0.51
CA TRP A 355 26.76 -19.90 -0.19
C TRP A 355 27.07 -19.76 -1.67
N PHE A 356 26.75 -18.65 -2.33
CA PHE A 356 27.17 -18.37 -3.70
C PHE A 356 28.52 -17.64 -3.73
N ASN A 357 29.30 -17.78 -4.80
CA ASN A 357 30.52 -17.01 -5.06
C ASN A 357 30.31 -15.90 -6.09
N HIS A 358 29.20 -15.93 -6.84
CA HIS A 358 28.85 -14.92 -7.84
C HIS A 358 27.62 -14.12 -7.41
N SER A 359 27.64 -12.80 -7.61
CA SER A 359 26.44 -11.98 -7.53
C SER A 359 25.67 -12.06 -8.85
N GLY A 360 24.36 -11.81 -8.81
CA GLY A 360 23.57 -11.75 -10.04
C GLY A 360 22.13 -11.32 -9.83
N GLY A 361 21.38 -11.23 -10.94
CA GLY A 361 19.97 -10.86 -10.91
C GLY A 361 19.06 -11.93 -10.33
N LEU A 362 19.27 -13.18 -10.72
CA LEU A 362 18.55 -14.34 -10.22
C LEU A 362 19.53 -15.43 -9.79
N SER A 363 19.51 -15.81 -8.51
CA SER A 363 20.34 -16.89 -7.96
C SER A 363 19.47 -18.11 -7.69
N LEU A 364 19.90 -19.28 -8.18
CA LEU A 364 19.24 -20.57 -8.05
C LEU A 364 20.25 -21.56 -7.48
N GLY A 365 19.93 -22.20 -6.36
CA GLY A 365 20.82 -23.22 -5.80
C GLY A 365 20.78 -23.26 -4.29
N SER A 366 21.72 -23.98 -3.68
CA SER A 366 21.91 -23.93 -2.22
C SER A 366 23.32 -24.35 -1.83
N GLN A 367 23.61 -24.44 -0.52
CA GLN A 367 24.88 -24.96 -0.01
C GLN A 367 25.12 -26.43 -0.42
N THR A 368 24.05 -27.21 -0.49
CA THR A 368 24.03 -28.64 -0.86
C THR A 368 23.27 -28.85 -2.16
N THR A 369 23.39 -30.04 -2.72
CA THR A 369 22.64 -30.42 -3.92
C THR A 369 21.17 -30.65 -3.57
N GLU A 370 20.34 -29.65 -3.80
CA GLU A 370 18.91 -29.65 -3.51
C GLU A 370 18.08 -29.47 -4.78
N THR A 371 16.87 -30.02 -4.80
CA THR A 371 15.95 -29.85 -5.93
C THR A 371 15.36 -28.45 -5.96
N ILE A 372 15.33 -27.84 -7.13
CA ILE A 372 14.64 -26.59 -7.40
C ILE A 372 13.65 -26.79 -8.54
N THR A 373 12.49 -26.16 -8.43
CA THR A 373 11.56 -26.04 -9.55
C THR A 373 11.37 -24.57 -9.87
N LEU A 374 11.48 -24.22 -11.16
CA LEU A 374 11.21 -22.87 -11.66
C LEU A 374 10.79 -22.90 -13.13
N LYS A 375 9.70 -22.21 -13.46
CA LYS A 375 9.38 -21.86 -14.84
C LYS A 375 9.57 -20.35 -15.06
N ALA A 376 10.61 -19.98 -15.81
CA ALA A 376 10.85 -18.60 -16.23
C ALA A 376 10.48 -18.42 -17.71
N THR A 377 9.57 -17.49 -18.01
CA THR A 377 9.06 -17.21 -19.36
C THR A 377 9.02 -15.71 -19.62
N ASN A 378 9.56 -15.25 -20.75
CA ASN A 378 9.64 -13.82 -21.08
C ASN A 378 10.31 -13.00 -19.95
N LEU A 379 11.47 -13.47 -19.50
CA LEU A 379 12.27 -12.82 -18.48
C LEU A 379 13.39 -12.02 -19.13
N HIS A 380 13.54 -10.76 -18.75
CA HIS A 380 14.66 -9.92 -19.15
C HIS A 380 15.48 -9.55 -17.92
N ILE A 381 16.77 -9.90 -17.90
CA ILE A 381 17.68 -9.51 -16.81
C ILE A 381 18.72 -8.54 -17.38
N THR A 382 18.79 -7.33 -16.82
CA THR A 382 19.63 -6.27 -17.37
C THR A 382 20.35 -5.45 -16.31
N ASN A 383 21.48 -4.85 -16.69
CA ASN A 383 22.25 -3.94 -15.85
C ASN A 383 22.62 -4.54 -14.49
N SER A 384 22.82 -5.86 -14.41
CA SER A 384 23.33 -6.49 -13.20
C SER A 384 24.82 -6.18 -13.04
N ALA A 385 25.23 -5.81 -11.82
CA ALA A 385 26.65 -5.70 -11.48
C ALA A 385 27.36 -7.07 -11.36
N GLY A 386 26.60 -8.17 -11.45
CA GLY A 386 27.09 -9.53 -11.53
C GLY A 386 26.55 -10.25 -12.76
N CYS A 387 26.28 -11.55 -12.62
CA CYS A 387 25.73 -12.39 -13.68
C CYS A 387 24.23 -12.12 -13.88
N GLY A 388 23.69 -12.51 -15.04
CA GLY A 388 22.24 -12.52 -15.23
C GLY A 388 21.58 -13.51 -14.27
N ILE A 389 21.94 -14.79 -14.43
CA ILE A 389 21.56 -15.90 -13.55
C ILE A 389 22.82 -16.51 -12.92
N VAL A 390 22.72 -16.93 -11.66
CA VAL A 390 23.73 -17.76 -10.99
C VAL A 390 23.09 -19.10 -10.64
N GLU A 391 23.69 -20.20 -11.10
CA GLU A 391 23.26 -21.56 -10.78
C GLU A 391 24.32 -22.25 -9.91
N ARG A 392 23.91 -22.85 -8.79
CA ARG A 392 24.80 -23.53 -7.86
C ARG A 392 24.25 -24.87 -7.40
N LYS A 393 25.03 -25.95 -7.56
CA LYS A 393 24.72 -27.29 -7.03
C LYS A 393 23.29 -27.73 -7.33
N ILE A 394 22.84 -27.52 -8.55
CA ILE A 394 21.47 -27.88 -8.97
C ILE A 394 21.34 -29.41 -9.00
N HIS A 395 20.40 -29.97 -8.21
CA HIS A 395 20.17 -31.42 -8.24
C HIS A 395 19.67 -31.88 -9.63
N PRO A 396 20.08 -33.06 -10.14
CA PRO A 396 19.63 -33.56 -11.44
C PRO A 396 18.11 -33.70 -11.63
N ASP A 397 17.38 -33.90 -10.52
CA ASP A 397 15.90 -33.96 -10.52
C ASP A 397 15.22 -32.58 -10.50
N SER A 398 15.99 -31.49 -10.50
CA SER A 398 15.47 -30.13 -10.59
C SER A 398 14.74 -29.89 -11.90
N ARG A 399 13.71 -29.05 -11.86
CA ARG A 399 12.86 -28.73 -13.01
C ARG A 399 12.92 -27.24 -13.28
N ILE A 400 14.01 -26.80 -13.88
CA ILE A 400 14.21 -25.40 -14.28
C ILE A 400 13.98 -25.29 -15.79
N THR A 401 13.13 -24.35 -16.20
CA THR A 401 12.84 -24.10 -17.61
C THR A 401 12.94 -22.62 -17.93
N TYR A 402 13.75 -22.31 -18.94
CA TYR A 402 13.92 -20.96 -19.49
C TYR A 402 13.27 -20.89 -20.87
N THR A 403 12.29 -19.99 -21.05
CA THR A 403 11.64 -19.74 -22.34
C THR A 403 11.66 -18.25 -22.62
N ASN A 404 12.33 -17.82 -23.70
CA ASN A 404 12.50 -16.40 -24.04
C ASN A 404 13.10 -15.60 -22.87
N VAL A 405 14.21 -16.10 -22.31
CA VAL A 405 15.01 -15.37 -21.33
C VAL A 405 16.10 -14.61 -22.07
N THR A 406 16.24 -13.32 -21.78
CA THR A 406 17.16 -12.42 -22.49
C THR A 406 17.97 -11.59 -21.51
N PHE A 407 19.16 -11.17 -21.95
CA PHE A 407 20.14 -10.48 -21.12
C PHE A 407 20.69 -9.26 -21.86
N SER A 408 20.97 -8.17 -21.14
CA SER A 408 21.69 -7.01 -21.67
C SER A 408 22.41 -6.24 -20.57
N ASP A 409 23.59 -5.73 -20.88
CA ASP A 409 24.35 -4.82 -20.00
C ASP A 409 24.69 -5.41 -18.61
N ASN A 410 24.72 -6.74 -18.47
CA ASN A 410 25.22 -7.41 -17.27
C ASN A 410 26.75 -7.43 -17.27
N VAL A 411 27.37 -7.18 -16.12
CA VAL A 411 28.82 -7.18 -15.98
C VAL A 411 29.40 -8.60 -16.08
N GLY A 412 28.71 -9.57 -15.48
CA GLY A 412 29.02 -10.99 -15.57
C GLY A 412 28.47 -11.65 -16.84
N THR A 413 28.61 -12.97 -16.94
CA THR A 413 27.96 -13.72 -18.03
C THR A 413 26.45 -13.80 -17.83
N ASP A 414 25.73 -14.13 -18.90
CA ASP A 414 24.28 -14.35 -18.87
C ASP A 414 23.89 -15.39 -17.80
N ILE A 415 24.63 -16.49 -17.74
CA ILE A 415 24.50 -17.53 -16.72
C ILE A 415 25.90 -17.87 -16.20
N CYS A 416 26.07 -17.83 -14.87
CA CYS A 416 27.27 -18.26 -14.16
C CYS A 416 26.99 -19.60 -13.48
N ASP A 417 27.88 -20.55 -13.70
CA ASP A 417 27.92 -21.81 -12.96
C ASP A 417 28.83 -21.62 -11.74
N ASP A 418 28.33 -22.01 -10.58
CA ASP A 418 28.94 -21.76 -9.28
C ASP A 418 29.15 -23.09 -8.55
N ASP A 419 29.68 -24.10 -9.25
CA ASP A 419 29.95 -25.44 -8.72
C ASP A 419 31.36 -25.62 -8.09
N ASP A 420 32.22 -24.59 -8.15
CA ASP A 420 33.58 -24.59 -7.58
C ASP A 420 33.67 -24.12 -6.11
#